data_AF-H8MZ18-F1
#
_entry.id   AF-H8MZ18-F1
#
_cell.length_a   1.000
_cell.length_b   1.000
_cell.length_c   1.000
_cell.angle_alpha   90.00
_cell.angle_beta   90.00
_cell.angle_gamma   90.00
#
_symmetry.space_group_name_H-M   'P 1'
#
loop_
_entity.id
_entity.type
_entity.pdbx_description
1 polymer ?
#
loop_
_entity_poly.entity_id
_entity_poly.type
_entity_poly.pdbx_seq_one_letter_code
_entity_poly.pdbx_strand_id
1 'polypeptide(L)'
;MDTARLRELGLQVREEPSGVEVVLDLEAASLVNPITKDFITEITFQVMGDRLIPISPPAVVGMTPILLSAIDAAEEMQALLLDTFSDHVFHLQRRSEELQLLGLPADVDPQSLVLSTDVKEGQLAVKLVADRQGNFRIAQAIRGREELATAAGHVIELSEFREKAALTGYLAALLGEPVPRAPQAASGAEPVRFVEIVEKFGPQSLVPPRSSLELLAQLQVEGKAYRFAAARIAGRTFRGLLAGTQGKVWAGRFELDEFPGVVQLVADLLKVAPEAVRLVGPDAPQE
;
A
#
# COMPACT_ATOMS: atom_id res chain seq x y z
N MET A 1 3.49 29.33 -22.65
CA MET A 1 2.55 28.21 -22.89
C MET A 1 1.92 28.43 -24.24
N ASP A 2 2.03 27.48 -25.15
CA ASP A 2 1.58 27.65 -26.53
C ASP A 2 0.12 27.21 -26.69
N THR A 3 -0.81 28.16 -26.65
CA THR A 3 -2.23 27.88 -26.83
C THR A 3 -2.58 27.50 -28.27
N ALA A 4 -1.71 27.73 -29.25
CA ALA A 4 -1.89 27.24 -30.61
C ALA A 4 -1.69 25.72 -30.64
N ARG A 5 -0.61 25.23 -30.00
CA ARG A 5 -0.35 23.80 -29.87
C ARG A 5 -1.50 23.04 -29.18
N LEU A 6 -2.09 23.61 -28.13
CA LEU A 6 -3.25 23.01 -27.45
C LEU A 6 -4.45 22.87 -28.39
N ARG A 7 -4.72 23.89 -29.22
CA ARG A 7 -5.81 23.84 -30.21
C ARG A 7 -5.54 22.87 -31.35
N GLU A 8 -4.28 22.71 -31.78
CA GLU A 8 -3.88 21.69 -32.77
C GLU A 8 -4.16 20.27 -32.28
N LEU A 9 -4.05 20.03 -30.97
CA LEU A 9 -4.42 18.76 -30.33
C LEU A 9 -5.93 18.58 -30.15
N GLY A 10 -6.75 19.47 -30.72
CA GLY A 10 -8.22 19.40 -30.62
C GLY A 10 -8.79 19.89 -29.30
N LEU A 11 -7.98 20.57 -28.47
CA LEU A 11 -8.42 21.03 -27.15
C LEU A 11 -9.05 22.42 -27.21
N GLN A 12 -10.19 22.58 -26.54
CA GLN A 12 -10.82 23.87 -26.33
C GLN A 12 -10.19 24.55 -25.12
N VAL A 13 -9.52 25.69 -25.33
CA VAL A 13 -8.84 26.43 -24.26
C VAL A 13 -9.81 27.39 -23.57
N ARG A 14 -9.86 27.32 -22.23
CA ARG A 14 -10.63 28.21 -21.35
C ARG A 14 -9.68 28.88 -20.35
N GLU A 15 -9.74 30.21 -20.25
CA GLU A 15 -8.96 30.94 -19.26
C GLU A 15 -9.81 31.17 -18.02
N GLU A 16 -9.42 30.54 -16.91
CA GLU A 16 -10.11 30.62 -15.63
C GLU A 16 -9.25 31.36 -14.59
N PRO A 17 -9.84 31.90 -13.52
CA PRO A 17 -9.07 32.54 -12.44
C PRO A 17 -8.04 31.61 -11.76
N SER A 18 -8.30 30.30 -11.80
CA SER A 18 -7.44 29.22 -11.26
C SER A 18 -6.28 28.83 -12.18
N GLY A 19 -6.23 29.35 -13.41
CA GLY A 19 -5.25 29.01 -14.43
C GLY A 19 -5.90 28.68 -15.76
N VAL A 20 -5.12 28.09 -16.68
CA VAL A 20 -5.67 27.66 -17.96
C VAL A 20 -6.24 26.27 -17.84
N GLU A 21 -7.49 26.13 -18.26
CA GLU A 21 -8.18 24.87 -18.40
C GLU A 21 -8.32 24.53 -19.89
N VAL A 22 -8.30 23.25 -20.20
CA VAL A 22 -8.53 22.77 -21.55
C VAL A 22 -9.52 21.63 -21.54
N VAL A 23 -10.39 21.61 -22.55
CA VAL A 23 -11.44 20.62 -22.67
C VAL A 23 -11.20 19.78 -23.91
N LEU A 24 -11.18 18.47 -23.73
CA LEU A 24 -11.16 17.48 -24.80
C LEU A 24 -12.57 16.92 -25.00
N ASP A 25 -13.05 16.99 -26.23
CA ASP A 25 -14.25 16.31 -26.67
C ASP A 25 -13.88 14.89 -27.18
N LEU A 26 -14.62 13.90 -26.69
CA LEU A 26 -14.42 12.49 -26.97
C LEU A 26 -15.51 11.90 -27.87
N GLU A 27 -16.27 12.71 -28.62
CA GLU A 27 -17.33 12.25 -29.55
C GLU A 27 -16.94 11.04 -30.43
N ALA A 28 -15.66 10.90 -30.81
CA ALA A 28 -15.14 9.77 -31.59
C ALA A 28 -14.59 8.58 -30.76
N ALA A 29 -14.25 8.79 -29.48
CA ALA A 29 -13.59 7.82 -28.60
C ALA A 29 -14.43 7.58 -27.34
N SER A 30 -15.20 6.50 -27.31
CA SER A 30 -16.12 6.25 -26.21
C SER A 30 -15.41 5.65 -24.98
N LEU A 31 -15.04 6.51 -24.03
CA LEU A 31 -14.81 6.07 -22.65
C LEU A 31 -16.16 5.75 -22.00
N VAL A 32 -16.27 4.58 -21.37
CA VAL A 32 -17.51 4.13 -20.73
C VAL A 32 -17.24 3.86 -19.26
N ASN A 33 -18.03 4.47 -18.38
CA ASN A 33 -18.00 4.16 -16.96
C ASN A 33 -18.42 2.69 -16.76
N PRO A 34 -17.56 1.81 -16.22
CA PRO A 34 -17.85 0.39 -16.14
C PRO A 34 -18.99 0.06 -15.18
N ILE A 35 -19.36 0.98 -14.28
CA ILE A 35 -20.41 0.80 -13.28
C ILE A 35 -21.73 1.41 -13.76
N THR A 36 -21.75 2.71 -14.07
CA THR A 36 -23.00 3.39 -14.47
C THR A 36 -23.38 3.11 -15.92
N LYS A 37 -22.42 2.67 -16.75
CA LYS A 37 -22.55 2.50 -18.21
C LYS A 37 -22.73 3.80 -18.98
N ASP A 38 -22.57 4.94 -18.31
CA ASP A 38 -22.60 6.25 -18.96
C ASP A 38 -21.33 6.46 -19.79
N PHE A 39 -21.50 7.15 -20.92
CA PHE A 39 -20.39 7.60 -21.74
C PHE A 39 -19.73 8.83 -21.11
N ILE A 40 -18.40 8.83 -21.08
CA ILE A 40 -17.60 10.01 -20.77
C ILE A 40 -17.27 10.66 -22.11
N THR A 41 -17.99 11.73 -22.42
CA THR A 41 -17.89 12.43 -23.72
C THR A 41 -16.99 13.67 -23.66
N GLU A 42 -16.67 14.15 -22.46
CA GLU A 42 -15.86 15.36 -22.26
C GLU A 42 -14.89 15.13 -21.10
N ILE A 43 -13.65 15.59 -21.25
CA ILE A 43 -12.66 15.64 -20.16
C ILE A 43 -12.08 17.06 -20.07
N THR A 44 -12.09 17.61 -18.86
CA THR A 44 -11.41 18.88 -18.53
C THR A 44 -10.08 18.61 -17.87
N PHE A 45 -9.05 19.31 -18.31
CA PHE A 45 -7.71 19.29 -17.74
C PHE A 45 -7.31 20.67 -17.24
N GLN A 46 -6.61 20.71 -16.11
CA GLN A 46 -5.82 21.87 -15.71
C GLN A 46 -4.45 21.79 -16.37
N VAL A 47 -4.00 22.89 -16.97
CA VAL A 47 -2.65 22.97 -17.55
C VAL A 47 -1.66 23.43 -16.49
N MET A 48 -0.64 22.61 -16.21
CA MET A 48 0.44 22.92 -15.27
C MET A 48 1.80 22.69 -15.94
N GLY A 49 2.36 23.76 -16.52
CA GLY A 49 3.61 23.70 -17.28
C GLY A 49 3.43 22.88 -18.56
N ASP A 50 4.11 21.74 -18.67
CA ASP A 50 4.02 20.80 -19.79
C ASP A 50 3.05 19.64 -19.54
N ARG A 51 2.21 19.75 -18.49
CA ARG A 51 1.34 18.67 -18.03
C ARG A 51 -0.13 19.06 -18.15
N LEU A 52 -0.94 18.13 -18.65
CA LEU A 52 -2.40 18.17 -18.56
C LEU A 52 -2.83 17.27 -17.40
N ILE A 53 -3.43 17.88 -16.38
CA ILE A 53 -3.91 17.17 -15.19
C ILE A 53 -5.43 17.03 -15.31
N PRO A 54 -5.99 15.81 -15.39
CA PRO A 54 -7.43 15.62 -15.46
C PRO A 54 -8.11 16.10 -14.18
N ILE A 55 -9.10 16.99 -14.33
CA ILE A 55 -9.86 17.58 -13.21
C ILE A 55 -11.38 17.32 -13.30
N SER A 56 -11.89 16.90 -14.46
CA SER A 56 -13.30 16.52 -14.64
C SER A 56 -13.45 15.57 -15.84
N PRO A 57 -14.40 14.61 -15.85
CA PRO A 57 -15.32 14.26 -14.77
C PRO A 57 -14.63 13.55 -13.59
N PRO A 58 -15.30 13.35 -12.44
CA PRO A 58 -14.73 12.65 -11.28
C PRO A 58 -14.11 11.30 -11.61
N ALA A 59 -14.64 10.59 -12.61
CA ALA A 59 -14.15 9.30 -13.06
C ALA A 59 -12.71 9.31 -13.62
N VAL A 60 -12.15 10.46 -13.97
CA VAL A 60 -10.76 10.58 -14.48
C VAL A 60 -9.84 11.36 -13.54
N VAL A 61 -10.38 11.98 -12.49
CA VAL A 61 -9.59 12.76 -11.53
C VAL A 61 -8.58 11.89 -10.80
N GLY A 62 -7.31 12.30 -10.84
CA GLY A 62 -6.19 11.56 -10.25
C GLY A 62 -5.56 10.51 -11.17
N MET A 63 -5.98 10.41 -12.44
CA MET A 63 -5.23 9.68 -13.46
C MET A 63 -3.87 10.35 -13.69
N THR A 64 -2.92 9.60 -14.26
CA THR A 64 -1.58 10.08 -14.55
C THR A 64 -1.64 11.35 -15.44
N PRO A 65 -0.96 12.44 -15.06
CA PRO A 65 -0.89 13.63 -15.91
C PRO A 65 -0.28 13.31 -17.27
N ILE A 66 -0.88 13.87 -18.31
CA ILE A 66 -0.41 13.70 -19.69
C ILE A 66 0.66 14.75 -19.99
N LEU A 67 1.78 14.33 -20.59
CA LEU A 67 2.83 15.23 -21.02
C LEU A 67 2.55 15.74 -22.44
N LEU A 68 2.47 17.06 -22.62
CA LEU A 68 2.24 17.67 -23.93
C LEU A 68 3.39 17.42 -24.89
N SER A 69 4.63 17.36 -24.37
CA SER A 69 5.82 17.00 -25.15
C SER A 69 5.85 15.57 -25.69
N ALA A 70 4.98 14.69 -25.18
CA ALA A 70 4.89 13.29 -25.60
C ALA A 70 3.77 13.02 -26.61
N ILE A 71 3.05 14.07 -27.05
CA ILE A 71 1.90 13.95 -27.95
C ILE A 71 2.15 14.78 -29.20
N ASP A 72 2.16 14.10 -30.34
CA ASP A 72 2.34 14.72 -31.64
C ASP A 72 1.00 15.04 -32.33
N ALA A 73 -0.03 14.23 -32.07
CA ALA A 73 -1.38 14.36 -32.67
C ALA A 73 -2.53 14.15 -31.68
N ALA A 74 -3.73 14.64 -32.03
CA ALA A 74 -4.93 14.54 -31.19
C ALA A 74 -5.36 13.08 -30.95
N GLU A 75 -5.20 12.22 -31.97
CA GLU A 75 -5.54 10.80 -31.92
C GLU A 75 -4.66 10.04 -30.90
N GLU A 76 -3.40 10.43 -30.76
CA GLU A 76 -2.47 9.85 -29.78
C GLU A 76 -2.88 10.20 -28.35
N MET A 77 -3.34 11.44 -28.13
CA MET A 77 -3.88 11.87 -26.83
C MET A 77 -5.10 11.04 -26.43
N GLN A 78 -6.04 10.83 -27.37
CA GLN A 78 -7.23 10.02 -27.14
C GLN A 78 -6.87 8.55 -26.87
N ALA A 79 -5.94 7.98 -27.63
CA ALA A 79 -5.47 6.61 -27.42
C ALA A 79 -4.81 6.44 -26.04
N LEU A 80 -3.96 7.38 -25.63
CA LEU A 80 -3.31 7.38 -24.32
C LEU A 80 -4.33 7.46 -23.17
N LEU A 81 -5.37 8.28 -23.33
CA LEU A 81 -6.46 8.38 -22.36
C LEU A 81 -7.24 7.07 -22.25
N LEU A 82 -7.56 6.44 -23.37
CA LEU A 82 -8.25 5.15 -23.41
C LEU A 82 -7.44 4.05 -22.74
N ASP A 83 -6.14 4.00 -23.01
CA ASP A 83 -5.23 3.02 -22.42
C ASP A 83 -5.12 3.23 -20.90
N THR A 84 -4.84 4.46 -20.47
CA THR A 84 -4.73 4.81 -19.04
C THR A 84 -6.03 4.56 -18.28
N PHE A 85 -7.18 4.83 -18.90
CA PHE A 85 -8.48 4.57 -18.27
C PHE A 85 -8.75 3.06 -18.19
N SER A 86 -8.41 2.31 -19.24
CA SER A 86 -8.55 0.85 -19.26
C SER A 86 -7.67 0.18 -18.19
N ASP A 87 -6.43 0.64 -18.04
CA ASP A 87 -5.52 0.22 -16.96
C ASP A 87 -6.11 0.51 -15.58
N HIS A 88 -6.70 1.69 -15.39
CA HIS A 88 -7.38 2.03 -14.15
C HIS A 88 -8.54 1.06 -13.85
N VAL A 89 -9.39 0.75 -14.84
CA VAL A 89 -10.50 -0.21 -14.69
C VAL A 89 -9.97 -1.61 -14.36
N PHE A 90 -8.89 -2.04 -15.02
CA PHE A 90 -8.23 -3.30 -14.71
C PHE A 90 -7.71 -3.35 -13.27
N HIS A 91 -7.04 -2.30 -12.81
CA HIS A 91 -6.59 -2.19 -11.43
C HIS A 91 -7.76 -2.22 -10.44
N LEU A 92 -8.85 -1.52 -10.73
CA LEU A 92 -10.06 -1.50 -9.90
C LEU A 92 -10.64 -2.91 -9.73
N GLN A 93 -10.78 -3.67 -10.81
CA GLN A 93 -11.26 -5.06 -10.77
C GLN A 93 -10.33 -5.95 -9.96
N ARG A 94 -9.03 -5.95 -10.30
CA ARG A 94 -8.03 -6.78 -9.63
C ARG A 94 -7.96 -6.50 -8.13
N ARG A 95 -7.95 -5.22 -7.73
CA ARG A 95 -7.87 -4.85 -6.30
C ARG A 95 -9.17 -5.12 -5.56
N SER A 96 -10.32 -5.06 -6.23
CA SER A 96 -11.59 -5.48 -5.65
C SER A 96 -11.59 -6.98 -5.33
N GLU A 97 -11.04 -7.81 -6.22
CA GLU A 97 -10.87 -9.25 -5.99
C GLU A 97 -9.92 -9.54 -4.81
N GLU A 98 -8.80 -8.82 -4.73
CA GLU A 98 -7.84 -8.96 -3.61
C GLU A 98 -8.49 -8.63 -2.26
N LEU A 99 -9.32 -7.58 -2.18
CA LEU A 99 -10.07 -7.25 -0.97
C LEU A 99 -11.05 -8.37 -0.60
N GLN A 100 -11.76 -8.92 -1.58
CA GLN A 100 -12.68 -10.03 -1.36
C GLN A 100 -11.96 -11.28 -0.84
N LEU A 101 -10.77 -11.60 -1.38
CA LEU A 101 -9.93 -12.71 -0.91
C LEU A 101 -9.48 -12.51 0.55
N LEU A 102 -9.28 -11.27 0.98
CA LEU A 102 -9.00 -10.92 2.37
C LEU A 102 -10.25 -10.90 3.27
N GLY A 103 -11.44 -11.15 2.73
CA GLY A 103 -12.69 -11.06 3.47
C GLY A 103 -13.06 -9.62 3.85
N LEU A 104 -12.61 -8.64 3.05
CA LEU A 104 -12.94 -7.23 3.18
C LEU A 104 -13.92 -6.82 2.07
N PRO A 105 -14.99 -6.08 2.41
CA PRO A 105 -15.90 -5.58 1.38
C PRO A 105 -15.19 -4.51 0.56
N ALA A 106 -15.23 -4.66 -0.77
CA ALA A 106 -14.83 -3.64 -1.72
C ALA A 106 -16.02 -2.70 -1.98
N ASP A 107 -15.83 -1.41 -1.74
CA ASP A 107 -16.80 -0.36 -2.04
C ASP A 107 -16.24 0.54 -3.14
N VAL A 108 -16.93 0.59 -4.28
CA VAL A 108 -16.54 1.43 -5.41
C VAL A 108 -17.56 2.53 -5.59
N ASP A 109 -17.10 3.77 -5.47
CA ASP A 109 -17.95 4.92 -5.76
C ASP A 109 -18.27 4.95 -7.27
N PRO A 110 -19.56 4.90 -7.68
CA PRO A 110 -19.94 4.72 -9.07
C PRO A 110 -19.59 5.94 -9.96
N GLN A 111 -19.43 7.13 -9.38
CA GLN A 111 -19.16 8.36 -10.14
C GLN A 111 -17.67 8.63 -10.30
N SER A 112 -16.91 8.49 -9.23
CA SER A 112 -15.48 8.76 -9.18
C SER A 112 -14.62 7.54 -9.52
N LEU A 113 -15.19 6.33 -9.46
CA LEU A 113 -14.48 5.05 -9.60
C LEU A 113 -13.39 4.86 -8.55
N VAL A 114 -13.55 5.50 -7.39
CA VAL A 114 -12.65 5.32 -6.25
C VAL A 114 -13.02 4.03 -5.52
N LEU A 115 -12.07 3.10 -5.46
CA LEU A 115 -12.18 1.88 -4.67
C LEU A 115 -11.74 2.14 -3.22
N SER A 116 -12.57 1.72 -2.28
CA SER A 116 -12.30 1.84 -0.85
C SER A 116 -12.75 0.62 -0.04
N THR A 117 -12.25 0.51 1.18
CA THR A 117 -12.71 -0.47 2.16
C THR A 117 -12.52 0.05 3.58
N ASP A 118 -13.32 -0.45 4.52
CA ASP A 118 -13.18 -0.17 5.95
C ASP A 118 -12.61 -1.38 6.68
N VAL A 119 -11.48 -1.16 7.36
CA VAL A 119 -10.83 -2.14 8.24
C VAL A 119 -11.11 -1.74 9.68
N LYS A 120 -11.70 -2.65 10.47
CA LYS A 120 -12.06 -2.40 11.87
C LYS A 120 -11.40 -3.44 12.79
N GLU A 121 -10.81 -2.97 13.88
CA GLU A 121 -10.19 -3.77 14.93
C GLU A 121 -10.37 -3.07 16.28
N GLY A 122 -11.18 -3.63 17.18
CA GLY A 122 -11.50 -2.99 18.46
C GLY A 122 -12.08 -1.58 18.29
N GLN A 123 -11.39 -0.56 18.82
CA GLN A 123 -11.78 0.85 18.68
C GLN A 123 -11.21 1.52 17.43
N LEU A 124 -10.30 0.86 16.72
CA LEU A 124 -9.67 1.41 15.52
C LEU A 124 -10.54 1.11 14.29
N ALA A 125 -10.85 2.15 13.54
CA ALA A 125 -11.46 2.08 12.22
C ALA A 125 -10.56 2.81 11.22
N VAL A 126 -10.18 2.12 10.14
CA VAL A 126 -9.30 2.66 9.11
C VAL A 126 -9.98 2.54 7.76
N LYS A 127 -10.13 3.65 7.05
CA LYS A 127 -10.59 3.68 5.67
C LYS A 127 -9.39 3.63 4.73
N LEU A 128 -9.31 2.57 3.94
CA LEU A 128 -8.33 2.42 2.89
C LEU A 128 -8.95 2.85 1.56
N VAL A 129 -8.18 3.58 0.75
CA VAL A 129 -8.58 4.03 -0.59
C VAL A 129 -7.47 3.70 -1.57
N ALA A 130 -7.83 3.16 -2.73
CA ALA A 130 -6.90 2.92 -3.84
C ALA A 130 -6.77 4.17 -4.71
N ASP A 131 -5.55 4.52 -5.10
CA ASP A 131 -5.32 5.47 -6.19
C ASP A 131 -5.59 4.84 -7.56
N ARG A 132 -5.46 5.62 -8.65
CA ARG A 132 -5.77 5.14 -10.00
C ARG A 132 -4.84 4.03 -10.50
N GLN A 133 -3.69 3.87 -9.87
CA GLN A 133 -2.71 2.81 -10.13
C GLN A 133 -2.98 1.57 -9.26
N GLY A 134 -4.04 1.60 -8.44
CA GLY A 134 -4.42 0.49 -7.57
C GLY A 134 -3.57 0.38 -6.30
N ASN A 135 -2.87 1.43 -5.89
CA ASN A 135 -2.12 1.45 -4.63
C ASN A 135 -3.01 1.91 -3.49
N PHE A 136 -3.12 1.12 -2.42
CA PHE A 136 -3.92 1.51 -1.25
C PHE A 136 -3.16 2.47 -0.33
N ARG A 137 -3.88 3.43 0.23
CA ARG A 137 -3.39 4.35 1.26
C ARG A 137 -4.44 4.51 2.34
N ILE A 138 -4.02 4.99 3.51
CA ILE A 138 -4.93 5.36 4.59
C ILE A 138 -5.54 6.72 4.25
N ALA A 139 -6.83 6.73 3.90
CA ALA A 139 -7.58 7.97 3.69
C ALA A 139 -8.04 8.56 5.02
N GLN A 140 -8.41 7.69 5.97
CA GLN A 140 -8.87 8.10 7.29
C GLN A 140 -8.55 7.03 8.33
N ALA A 141 -8.23 7.44 9.55
CA ALA A 141 -8.09 6.56 10.69
C ALA A 141 -8.76 7.19 11.91
N ILE A 142 -9.61 6.44 12.59
CA ILE A 142 -10.38 6.89 13.76
C ILE A 142 -10.17 5.89 14.89
N ARG A 143 -9.85 6.39 16.09
CA ARG A 143 -9.82 5.62 17.34
C ARG A 143 -10.99 6.06 18.22
N GLY A 144 -12.01 5.22 18.30
CA GLY A 144 -13.26 5.52 19.01
C GLY A 144 -14.00 6.70 18.36
N ARG A 145 -13.68 7.92 18.79
CA ARG A 145 -14.21 9.18 18.22
C ARG A 145 -13.12 10.19 17.83
N GLU A 146 -11.85 9.87 18.06
CA GLU A 146 -10.72 10.74 17.75
C GLU A 146 -10.14 10.39 16.38
N GLU A 147 -9.95 11.39 15.54
CA GLU A 147 -9.27 11.23 14.26
C GLU A 147 -7.76 11.18 14.47
N LEU A 148 -7.14 10.11 13.99
CA LEU A 148 -5.70 9.89 14.12
C LEU A 148 -4.96 10.58 12.98
N ALA A 149 -3.75 11.07 13.27
CA ALA A 149 -2.83 11.53 12.23
C ALA A 149 -2.48 10.34 11.32
N THR A 150 -2.90 10.41 10.06
CA THR A 150 -2.57 9.40 9.06
C THR A 150 -1.16 9.64 8.55
N ALA A 151 -0.38 8.57 8.35
CA ALA A 151 0.90 8.67 7.67
C ALA A 151 0.66 8.95 6.18
N ALA A 152 0.52 10.23 5.84
CA ALA A 152 0.29 10.68 4.47
C ALA A 152 1.36 10.09 3.53
N GLY A 153 0.90 9.38 2.49
CA GLY A 153 1.77 8.82 1.45
C GLY A 153 2.27 7.38 1.67
N HIS A 154 1.92 6.72 2.79
CA HIS A 154 2.28 5.31 2.96
C HIS A 154 1.40 4.41 2.07
N VAL A 155 2.05 3.65 1.18
CA VAL A 155 1.39 2.68 0.29
C VAL A 155 1.29 1.32 0.99
N ILE A 156 0.09 0.74 0.93
CA ILE A 156 -0.25 -0.58 1.46
C ILE A 156 -0.39 -1.55 0.30
N GLU A 157 0.45 -2.58 0.29
CA GLU A 157 0.39 -3.66 -0.70
C GLU A 157 -0.47 -4.81 -0.14
N LEU A 158 -1.72 -4.91 -0.59
CA LEU A 158 -2.64 -5.94 -0.07
C LEU A 158 -2.12 -7.36 -0.24
N SER A 159 -1.37 -7.62 -1.31
CA SER A 159 -0.76 -8.92 -1.60
C SER A 159 0.23 -9.41 -0.53
N GLU A 160 0.70 -8.53 0.35
CA GLU A 160 1.58 -8.89 1.47
C GLU A 160 0.81 -9.51 2.64
N PHE A 161 -0.52 -9.39 2.67
CA PHE A 161 -1.37 -9.93 3.71
C PHE A 161 -2.10 -11.15 3.18
N ARG A 162 -2.05 -12.26 3.92
CA ARG A 162 -2.80 -13.48 3.58
C ARG A 162 -4.18 -13.53 4.19
N GLU A 163 -4.35 -12.83 5.30
CA GLU A 163 -5.57 -12.81 6.08
C GLU A 163 -5.84 -11.42 6.62
N LYS A 164 -7.12 -11.15 6.86
CA LYS A 164 -7.60 -9.89 7.44
C LYS A 164 -6.86 -9.52 8.73
N ALA A 165 -6.58 -10.50 9.59
CA ALA A 165 -5.93 -10.29 10.88
C ALA A 165 -4.50 -9.75 10.75
N ALA A 166 -3.75 -10.19 9.74
CA ALA A 166 -2.41 -9.68 9.46
C ALA A 166 -2.46 -8.20 9.03
N LEU A 167 -3.43 -7.85 8.18
CA LEU A 167 -3.65 -6.47 7.76
C LEU A 167 -4.11 -5.58 8.92
N THR A 168 -5.05 -6.04 9.76
CA THR A 168 -5.50 -5.26 10.94
C THR A 168 -4.37 -5.05 11.93
N GLY A 169 -3.58 -6.09 12.22
CA GLY A 169 -2.41 -6.01 13.09
C GLY A 169 -1.33 -5.05 12.57
N TYR A 170 -1.08 -5.07 11.25
CA TYR A 170 -0.17 -4.13 10.61
C TYR A 170 -0.64 -2.68 10.73
N LEU A 171 -1.92 -2.41 10.46
CA LEU A 171 -2.49 -1.06 10.55
C LEU A 171 -2.50 -0.53 11.99
N ALA A 172 -2.82 -1.39 12.96
CA ALA A 172 -2.75 -1.06 14.37
C ALA A 172 -1.32 -0.68 14.79
N ALA A 173 -0.32 -1.47 14.37
CA ALA A 173 1.08 -1.16 14.64
C ALA A 173 1.55 0.14 13.94
N LEU A 174 1.11 0.38 12.72
CA LEU A 174 1.44 1.58 11.94
C LEU A 174 0.88 2.86 12.59
N LEU A 175 -0.32 2.80 13.16
CA LEU A 175 -1.01 3.92 13.81
C LEU A 175 -0.72 4.03 15.31
N GLY A 176 0.26 3.27 15.80
CA GLY A 176 0.70 3.34 17.19
C GLY A 176 -0.37 2.94 18.18
N GLU A 177 -1.29 2.05 17.80
CA GLU A 177 -2.15 1.39 18.79
C GLU A 177 -1.24 0.66 19.79
N PRO A 178 -1.43 0.86 21.11
CA PRO A 178 -0.87 -0.08 22.07
C PRO A 178 -1.56 -1.39 21.77
N VAL A 179 -0.89 -2.30 21.06
CA VAL A 179 -1.41 -3.64 20.75
C VAL A 179 -1.88 -4.21 22.08
N PRO A 180 -3.19 -4.25 22.38
CA PRO A 180 -3.65 -5.03 23.51
C PRO A 180 -3.19 -6.42 23.13
N ARG A 181 -2.53 -7.13 24.05
CA ARG A 181 -2.38 -8.58 23.92
C ARG A 181 -3.78 -9.05 23.55
N ALA A 182 -3.99 -9.46 22.30
CA ALA A 182 -5.16 -10.26 22.02
C ALA A 182 -5.09 -11.34 23.09
N PRO A 183 -6.17 -11.61 23.86
CA PRO A 183 -6.29 -12.94 24.38
C PRO A 183 -6.15 -13.78 23.12
N GLN A 184 -5.02 -14.47 22.97
CA GLN A 184 -4.87 -15.48 21.96
C GLN A 184 -6.18 -16.23 22.05
N ALA A 185 -6.98 -16.18 20.98
CA ALA A 185 -8.04 -17.16 20.85
C ALA A 185 -7.34 -18.46 21.19
N ALA A 186 -7.85 -19.17 22.20
CA ALA A 186 -7.23 -20.36 22.73
C ALA A 186 -7.27 -21.47 21.66
N SER A 187 -6.58 -21.30 20.54
CA SER A 187 -5.90 -22.40 19.90
C SER A 187 -4.74 -22.70 20.83
N GLY A 188 -4.89 -23.73 21.66
CA GLY A 188 -3.86 -24.24 22.56
C GLY A 188 -2.65 -24.83 21.82
N ALA A 189 -2.17 -24.16 20.77
CA ALA A 189 -0.95 -24.47 20.06
C ALA A 189 0.11 -23.46 20.52
N GLU A 190 1.03 -23.92 21.33
CA GLU A 190 2.23 -23.15 21.67
C GLU A 190 2.97 -22.74 20.40
N PRO A 191 3.57 -21.54 20.34
CA PRO A 191 4.36 -21.12 19.20
C PRO A 191 5.54 -22.08 19.01
N VAL A 192 5.67 -22.66 17.81
CA VAL A 192 6.77 -23.58 17.48
C VAL A 192 8.03 -22.77 17.20
N ARG A 193 9.12 -23.04 17.93
CA ARG A 193 10.41 -22.40 17.65
C ARG A 193 11.02 -23.01 16.39
N PHE A 194 11.75 -22.19 15.63
CA PHE A 194 12.38 -22.64 14.40
C PHE A 194 13.36 -23.80 14.64
N VAL A 195 14.04 -23.81 15.79
CA VAL A 195 14.92 -24.92 16.19
C VAL A 195 14.16 -26.24 16.32
N GLU A 196 12.93 -26.24 16.81
CA GLU A 196 12.11 -27.46 16.95
C GLU A 196 11.74 -28.04 15.58
N ILE A 197 11.50 -27.17 14.59
CA ILE A 197 11.28 -27.59 13.20
C ILE A 197 12.56 -28.23 12.65
N VAL A 198 13.71 -27.57 12.82
CA VAL A 198 15.01 -28.08 12.34
C VAL A 198 15.37 -29.40 13.01
N GLU A 199 15.07 -29.57 14.31
CA GLU A 199 15.29 -30.82 15.04
C GLU A 199 14.43 -31.97 14.53
N LYS A 200 13.16 -31.71 14.18
CA LYS A 200 12.23 -32.77 13.74
C LYS A 200 12.38 -33.15 12.27
N PHE A 201 12.69 -32.18 11.40
CA PHE A 201 12.75 -32.38 9.95
C PHE A 201 14.18 -32.45 9.41
N GLY A 202 15.17 -32.09 10.22
CA GLY A 202 16.58 -32.07 9.85
C GLY A 202 16.98 -30.85 8.99
N PRO A 203 18.27 -30.46 9.02
CA PRO A 203 18.76 -29.24 8.36
C PRO A 203 18.73 -29.30 6.82
N GLN A 204 18.54 -30.48 6.23
CA GLN A 204 18.44 -30.67 4.77
C GLN A 204 17.00 -30.50 4.24
N SER A 205 16.03 -30.26 5.12
CA SER A 205 14.65 -30.03 4.72
C SER A 205 14.48 -28.69 3.99
N LEU A 206 13.67 -28.70 2.94
CA LEU A 206 13.48 -27.55 2.06
C LEU A 206 12.17 -26.83 2.38
N VAL A 207 12.25 -25.51 2.46
CA VAL A 207 11.08 -24.63 2.48
C VAL A 207 10.78 -24.22 1.02
N PRO A 208 9.65 -24.62 0.42
CA PRO A 208 9.34 -24.33 -0.99
C PRO A 208 9.42 -22.82 -1.29
N PRO A 209 9.90 -22.38 -2.48
CA PRO A 209 10.12 -20.96 -2.78
C PRO A 209 8.88 -20.04 -2.70
N ARG A 210 7.67 -20.63 -2.75
CA ARG A 210 6.38 -19.91 -2.71
C ARG A 210 5.60 -20.11 -1.40
N SER A 211 6.12 -20.87 -0.44
CA SER A 211 5.41 -21.03 0.84
C SER A 211 5.43 -19.72 1.65
N SER A 212 4.50 -19.55 2.60
CA SER A 212 4.65 -18.47 3.58
C SER A 212 5.81 -18.83 4.51
N LEU A 213 6.63 -17.85 4.84
CA LEU A 213 7.57 -17.96 5.93
C LEU A 213 7.64 -16.60 6.62
N GLU A 214 7.26 -16.59 7.89
CA GLU A 214 7.31 -15.42 8.77
C GLU A 214 8.24 -15.72 9.94
N LEU A 215 9.07 -14.73 10.27
CA LEU A 215 10.06 -14.80 11.33
C LEU A 215 9.78 -13.68 12.31
N LEU A 216 9.69 -14.03 13.58
CA LEU A 216 9.47 -13.09 14.67
C LEU A 216 10.58 -13.26 15.70
N ALA A 217 11.18 -12.14 16.11
CA ALA A 217 12.18 -12.11 17.16
C ALA A 217 11.90 -10.94 18.11
N GLN A 218 11.96 -11.20 19.41
CA GLN A 218 11.94 -10.18 20.44
C GLN A 218 13.37 -9.93 20.90
N LEU A 219 13.72 -8.65 21.03
CA LEU A 219 15.05 -8.22 21.42
C LEU A 219 14.97 -7.24 22.58
N GLN A 220 16.02 -7.22 23.39
CA GLN A 220 16.24 -6.20 24.40
C GLN A 220 17.60 -5.55 24.18
N VAL A 221 17.62 -4.21 24.15
CA VAL A 221 18.83 -3.40 24.00
C VAL A 221 18.84 -2.37 25.10
N GLU A 222 19.83 -2.43 26.00
CA GLU A 222 19.95 -1.51 27.14
C GLU A 222 18.65 -1.37 27.97
N GLY A 223 17.97 -2.50 28.20
CA GLY A 223 16.70 -2.54 28.93
C GLY A 223 15.45 -2.21 28.11
N LYS A 224 15.59 -1.67 26.89
CA LYS A 224 14.46 -1.34 26.00
C LYS A 224 14.08 -2.52 25.11
N ALA A 225 12.77 -2.76 24.99
CA ALA A 225 12.23 -3.83 24.15
C ALA A 225 12.12 -3.40 22.68
N TYR A 226 12.51 -4.32 21.79
CA TYR A 226 12.39 -4.21 20.35
C TYR A 226 11.78 -5.48 19.78
N ARG A 227 11.13 -5.35 18.63
CA ARG A 227 10.53 -6.46 17.89
C ARG A 227 10.99 -6.39 16.45
N PHE A 228 11.53 -7.51 15.99
CA PHE A 228 11.83 -7.72 14.59
C PHE A 228 10.83 -8.70 14.00
N ALA A 229 10.27 -8.35 12.86
CA ALA A 229 9.44 -9.20 12.05
C ALA A 229 9.98 -9.23 10.63
N ALA A 230 10.01 -10.41 10.00
CA ALA A 230 10.31 -10.54 8.59
C ALA A 230 9.39 -11.54 7.91
N ALA A 231 8.89 -11.20 6.73
CA ALA A 231 8.06 -12.07 5.91
C ALA A 231 8.76 -12.31 4.56
N ARG A 232 8.76 -13.57 4.10
CA ARG A 232 9.29 -13.91 2.79
C ARG A 232 8.37 -13.38 1.69
N ILE A 233 8.94 -12.61 0.76
CA ILE A 233 8.23 -12.13 -0.44
C ILE A 233 8.26 -13.21 -1.52
N ALA A 234 9.45 -13.63 -1.93
CA ALA A 234 9.66 -14.65 -2.96
C ALA A 234 11.08 -15.22 -2.84
N GLY A 235 11.23 -16.53 -3.09
CA GLY A 235 12.57 -17.15 -3.17
C GLY A 235 13.37 -16.99 -1.88
N ARG A 236 14.38 -16.11 -1.91
CA ARG A 236 15.27 -15.78 -0.77
C ARG A 236 15.13 -14.34 -0.30
N THR A 237 14.18 -13.59 -0.87
CA THR A 237 13.93 -12.18 -0.56
C THR A 237 12.89 -12.04 0.56
N PHE A 238 13.18 -11.18 1.54
CA PHE A 238 12.31 -10.89 2.67
C PHE A 238 12.00 -9.40 2.78
N ARG A 239 10.85 -9.07 3.38
CA ARG A 239 10.52 -7.74 3.89
C ARG A 239 10.64 -7.78 5.41
N GLY A 240 11.47 -6.91 5.98
CA GLY A 240 11.67 -6.78 7.42
C GLY A 240 11.09 -5.50 7.99
N LEU A 241 10.79 -5.54 9.29
CA LEU A 241 10.37 -4.43 10.13
C LEU A 241 11.04 -4.57 11.49
N LEU A 242 11.66 -3.49 11.97
CA LEU A 242 12.10 -3.34 13.35
C LEU A 242 11.28 -2.23 14.00
N ALA A 243 10.66 -2.55 15.13
CA ALA A 243 9.91 -1.61 15.95
C ALA A 243 10.44 -1.61 17.39
N GLY A 244 10.60 -0.41 17.96
CA GLY A 244 10.88 -0.20 19.38
C GLY A 244 9.65 0.36 20.11
N THR A 245 9.83 0.75 21.37
CA THR A 245 8.76 1.33 22.20
C THR A 245 8.22 2.67 21.68
N GLN A 246 9.00 3.39 20.88
CA GLN A 246 8.61 4.66 20.25
C GLN A 246 8.16 4.49 18.78
N GLY A 247 7.91 3.25 18.34
CA GLY A 247 7.43 2.95 16.99
C GLY A 247 8.51 2.39 16.07
N LYS A 248 8.32 2.58 14.76
CA LYS A 248 9.17 2.01 13.70
C LYS A 248 10.59 2.57 13.75
N VAL A 249 11.57 1.67 13.86
CA VAL A 249 13.00 1.99 13.77
C VAL A 249 13.50 1.78 12.35
N TRP A 250 13.08 0.71 11.69
CA TRP A 250 13.52 0.37 10.34
C TRP A 250 12.47 -0.49 9.62
N ALA A 251 12.37 -0.32 8.31
CA ALA A 251 11.64 -1.25 7.45
C ALA A 251 12.32 -1.29 6.08
N GLY A 252 12.47 -2.48 5.50
CA GLY A 252 13.17 -2.63 4.24
C GLY A 252 13.06 -4.04 3.66
N ARG A 253 13.51 -4.17 2.41
CA ARG A 253 13.69 -5.47 1.75
C ARG A 253 15.15 -5.91 1.90
N PHE A 254 15.38 -7.21 2.01
CA PHE A 254 16.72 -7.79 2.07
C PHE A 254 16.74 -9.19 1.47
N GLU A 255 17.89 -9.57 0.92
CA GLU A 255 18.17 -10.95 0.51
C GLU A 255 18.71 -11.75 1.70
N LEU A 256 18.24 -12.99 1.86
CA LEU A 256 18.66 -13.85 2.97
C LEU A 256 20.18 -14.08 2.97
N ASP A 257 20.81 -14.16 1.79
CA ASP A 257 22.26 -14.37 1.65
C ASP A 257 23.10 -13.18 2.09
N GLU A 258 22.52 -11.98 2.04
CA GLU A 258 23.18 -10.73 2.42
C GLU A 258 22.75 -10.27 3.82
N PHE A 259 21.84 -11.01 4.47
CA PHE A 259 21.30 -10.64 5.76
C PHE A 259 22.33 -10.89 6.88
N PRO A 260 22.79 -9.85 7.60
CA PRO A 260 23.83 -10.00 8.62
C PRO A 260 23.34 -10.71 9.89
N GLY A 261 22.06 -11.04 9.97
CA GLY A 261 21.39 -11.55 11.17
C GLY A 261 20.74 -10.43 11.98
N VAL A 262 19.69 -10.79 12.74
CA VAL A 262 18.85 -9.80 13.44
C VAL A 262 19.63 -9.03 14.52
N VAL A 263 20.57 -9.68 15.21
CA VAL A 263 21.41 -9.06 16.26
C VAL A 263 22.30 -7.99 15.64
N GLN A 264 23.01 -8.33 14.57
CA GLN A 264 23.93 -7.41 13.90
C GLN A 264 23.18 -6.24 13.26
N LEU A 265 22.05 -6.51 12.58
CA LEU A 265 21.20 -5.46 12.01
C LEU A 265 20.78 -4.44 13.09
N VAL A 266 20.28 -4.92 14.23
CA VAL A 266 19.80 -4.05 15.31
C VAL A 266 20.95 -3.24 15.92
N ALA A 267 22.12 -3.86 16.10
CA ALA A 267 23.31 -3.19 16.59
C ALA A 267 23.73 -2.04 15.67
N ASP A 268 23.77 -2.28 14.35
CA ASP A 268 24.15 -1.29 13.34
C ASP A 268 23.15 -0.14 13.22
N LEU A 269 21.85 -0.43 13.36
CA LEU A 269 20.78 0.56 13.33
C LEU A 269 20.78 1.45 14.57
N LEU A 270 20.96 0.86 15.75
CA LEU A 270 20.94 1.57 17.02
C LEU A 270 22.31 2.15 17.42
N LYS A 271 23.37 1.88 16.64
CA LYS A 271 24.75 2.31 16.90
C LYS A 271 25.27 1.82 18.25
N VAL A 272 24.96 0.56 18.58
CA VAL A 272 25.44 -0.13 19.78
C VAL A 272 26.31 -1.33 19.40
N ALA A 273 27.04 -1.87 20.38
CA ALA A 273 27.78 -3.11 20.18
C ALA A 273 26.81 -4.31 20.08
N PRO A 274 27.07 -5.34 19.24
CA PRO A 274 26.20 -6.51 19.11
C PRO A 274 25.89 -7.23 20.43
N GLU A 275 26.82 -7.22 21.38
CA GLU A 275 26.69 -7.84 22.71
C GLU A 275 25.63 -7.14 23.59
N ALA A 276 25.29 -5.89 23.27
CA ALA A 276 24.22 -5.16 23.94
C ALA A 276 22.82 -5.59 23.46
N VAL A 277 22.73 -6.34 22.36
CA VAL A 277 21.47 -6.81 21.78
C VAL A 277 21.20 -8.24 22.21
N ARG A 278 20.21 -8.42 23.10
CA ARG A 278 19.82 -9.74 23.62
C ARG A 278 18.55 -10.23 22.92
N LEU A 279 18.58 -11.45 22.39
CA LEU A 279 17.36 -12.13 21.96
C LEU A 279 16.60 -12.64 23.18
N VAL A 280 15.34 -12.24 23.29
CA VAL A 280 14.45 -12.66 24.38
C VAL A 280 13.61 -13.82 23.86
N GLY A 281 13.85 -15.02 24.40
CA GLY A 281 12.98 -16.16 24.18
C GLY A 281 11.61 -15.93 24.85
N PRO A 282 10.53 -16.59 24.40
CA PRO A 282 9.20 -16.47 24.99
C PRO A 282 9.14 -16.87 26.49
N ASP A 283 10.14 -17.58 27.00
CA ASP A 283 10.20 -18.13 28.37
C ASP A 283 11.15 -17.41 29.34
N ALA A 284 11.67 -16.22 29.00
CA ALA A 284 12.48 -15.47 29.95
C ALA A 284 11.59 -14.96 31.12
N PRO A 285 11.89 -15.29 32.39
CA PRO A 285 11.15 -14.75 33.51
C PRO A 285 11.22 -13.22 33.48
N GLN A 286 10.07 -12.58 33.57
CA GLN A 286 9.95 -11.14 33.73
C GLN A 286 10.33 -10.81 35.18
N GLU A 287 11.50 -10.22 35.39
CA GLU A 287 11.78 -9.42 36.60
C GLU A 287 11.14 -8.02 36.48
#